data_AF-A0A3Q7H7F7-F1
#
_entry.id   AF-A0A3Q7H7F7-F1
#
_cell.length_a   1.000
_cell.length_b   1.000
_cell.length_c   1.000
_cell.angle_alpha   90.00
_cell.angle_beta   90.00
_cell.angle_gamma   90.00
#
_symmetry.space_group_name_H-M   'P 1'
#
loop_
_entity.id
_entity.type
_entity.pdbx_description
1 polymer ?
#
loop_
_entity_poly.entity_id
_entity_poly.type
_entity_poly.pdbx_seq_one_letter_code
_entity_poly.pdbx_strand_id
1 'polypeptide(L)'
;MHGQEERNHVAYAFCFNEASGPYKVLRSVLRNFEGYPSVSEFEVYTIGVDEKWRYVGKAPKPLHESFSNSNVNGVVHWMNMDKNDRIYSFNSWTEKMKT
;
A
#
# COMPACT_ATOMS: atom_id res chain seq x y z
N MET A 1 -0.84 8.68 33.35
CA MET A 1 -0.71 9.11 31.94
C MET A 1 -0.87 7.87 31.09
N HIS A 2 -2.03 7.67 30.46
CA HIS A 2 -2.20 6.58 29.51
C HIS A 2 -1.51 6.98 28.22
N GLY A 3 -0.40 6.29 27.89
CA GLY A 3 0.14 6.36 26.54
C GLY A 3 -0.92 5.83 25.60
N GLN A 4 -1.53 6.69 24.80
CA GLN A 4 -2.30 6.25 23.65
C GLN A 4 -1.30 5.57 22.71
N GLU A 5 -1.34 4.25 22.64
CA GLU A 5 -0.74 3.52 21.52
C GLU A 5 -1.33 4.11 20.24
N GLU A 6 -0.48 4.73 19.43
CA GLU A 6 -0.80 5.10 18.06
C GLU A 6 -1.27 3.83 17.35
N ARG A 7 -2.59 3.70 17.13
CA ARG A 7 -3.14 2.64 16.29
C ARG A 7 -2.71 2.95 14.85
N ASN A 8 -1.57 2.39 14.45
CA ASN A 8 -1.19 2.35 13.05
C ASN A 8 -2.18 1.44 12.32
N HIS A 9 -3.02 2.01 11.46
CA HIS A 9 -3.86 1.21 10.57
C HIS A 9 -2.96 0.68 9.44
N VAL A 10 -2.80 -0.63 9.37
CA VAL A 10 -1.98 -1.29 8.36
C VAL A 10 -2.87 -2.16 7.49
N ALA A 11 -2.74 -2.00 6.18
CA ALA A 11 -3.45 -2.80 5.18
C ALA A 11 -2.46 -3.46 4.22
N TYR A 12 -2.78 -4.66 3.76
CA TYR A 12 -1.89 -5.50 2.96
C TYR A 12 -2.56 -5.88 1.64
N ALA A 13 -1.79 -5.98 0.57
CA ALA A 13 -2.21 -6.61 -0.68
C ALA A 13 -1.12 -7.55 -1.19
N PHE A 14 -1.51 -8.79 -1.46
CA PHE A 14 -0.65 -9.76 -2.13
C PHE A 14 -0.70 -9.51 -3.63
N CYS A 15 0.46 -9.64 -4.27
CA CYS A 15 0.57 -9.44 -5.70
C CYS A 15 1.60 -10.37 -6.33
N PHE A 16 1.25 -10.84 -7.52
CA PHE A 16 2.09 -11.70 -8.33
C PHE A 16 2.00 -11.25 -9.78
N ASN A 17 3.14 -11.15 -10.44
CA ASN A 17 3.21 -10.85 -11.85
C ASN A 17 4.05 -11.94 -12.53
N GLU A 18 3.45 -12.66 -13.48
CA GLU A 18 4.07 -13.77 -14.20
C GLU A 18 5.37 -13.38 -14.90
N ALA A 19 5.45 -12.15 -15.45
CA ALA A 19 6.64 -11.69 -16.14
C ALA A 19 7.82 -11.44 -15.20
N SER A 20 7.55 -11.06 -13.94
CA SER A 20 8.61 -10.90 -12.94
C SER A 20 8.98 -12.20 -12.25
N GLY A 21 8.00 -13.05 -11.90
CA GLY A 21 8.19 -14.32 -11.17
C GLY A 21 8.01 -14.25 -9.64
N PRO A 22 8.61 -13.31 -8.91
CA PRO A 22 8.42 -13.24 -7.46
C PRO A 22 7.02 -12.83 -7.01
N TYR A 23 6.57 -13.44 -5.90
CA TYR A 23 5.44 -12.95 -5.12
C TYR A 23 5.87 -11.76 -4.26
N LYS A 24 5.03 -10.73 -4.21
CA LYS A 24 5.26 -9.52 -3.40
C LYS A 24 4.05 -9.21 -2.54
N VAL A 25 4.31 -8.58 -1.40
CA VAL A 25 3.29 -8.02 -0.51
C VAL A 25 3.49 -6.51 -0.47
N LEU A 26 2.46 -5.76 -0.84
CA LEU A 26 2.40 -4.32 -0.62
C LEU A 26 1.72 -4.08 0.72
N ARG A 27 2.33 -3.33 1.63
CA ARG A 27 1.67 -2.83 2.83
C ARG A 27 1.51 -1.32 2.78
N SER A 28 0.35 -0.84 3.18
CA SER A 28 0.07 0.56 3.48
C SER A 28 0.15 0.75 4.98
N VAL A 29 0.92 1.74 5.43
CA VAL A 29 0.99 2.16 6.83
C VAL A 29 0.37 3.54 6.94
N LEU A 30 -0.76 3.63 7.64
CA LEU A 30 -1.37 4.90 8.01
C LEU A 30 -0.69 5.42 9.28
N ARG A 31 0.13 6.46 9.14
CA ARG A 31 0.72 7.14 10.30
C ARG A 31 -0.15 8.35 10.64
N ASN A 32 -0.72 8.36 11.84
CA ASN A 32 -1.44 9.53 12.35
C ASN A 32 -0.40 10.59 12.76
N PHE A 33 -0.22 11.62 11.94
CA PHE A 33 0.54 12.80 12.33
C PHE A 33 -0.42 13.88 12.78
N GLU A 34 -0.34 14.23 14.07
CA GLU A 34 -0.91 15.42 14.74
C GLU A 34 -1.78 16.33 13.84
N GLY A 35 -3.05 15.97 13.66
CA GLY A 35 -4.06 16.84 13.06
C GLY A 35 -4.11 16.95 11.52
N TYR A 36 -3.29 16.21 10.77
CA TYR A 36 -3.36 16.17 9.30
C TYR A 36 -4.00 14.88 8.76
N PRO A 37 -4.62 14.91 7.57
CA PRO A 37 -5.07 13.68 6.91
C PRO A 37 -3.86 12.79 6.67
N SER A 38 -3.88 11.63 7.32
CA SER A 38 -2.78 10.67 7.33
C SER A 38 -2.50 10.17 5.93
N VAL A 39 -1.34 10.55 5.37
CA VAL A 39 -0.91 10.05 4.07
C VAL A 39 -0.36 8.64 4.29
N SER A 40 -0.94 7.66 3.60
CA SER A 40 -0.48 6.29 3.65
C SER A 40 0.91 6.15 3.03
N GLU A 41 1.87 5.60 3.78
CA GLU A 41 3.16 5.20 3.24
C GLU A 41 3.07 3.77 2.74
N PHE A 42 3.74 3.48 1.63
CA PHE A 42 3.76 2.15 1.05
C PHE A 42 5.15 1.53 1.14
N GLU A 43 5.15 0.27 1.54
CA GLU A 43 6.33 -0.57 1.57
C GLU A 43 6.02 -1.91 0.88
N VAL A 44 7.03 -2.49 0.23
CA VAL A 44 6.93 -3.76 -0.45
C VAL A 44 7.83 -4.79 0.23
N TYR A 45 7.42 -6.05 0.18
CA TYR A 45 8.19 -7.19 0.63
C TYR A 45 8.10 -8.32 -0.40
N THR A 46 9.24 -8.76 -0.92
CA THR A 46 9.35 -9.86 -1.88
C THR A 46 9.54 -11.16 -1.12
N ILE A 47 8.56 -12.06 -1.24
CA ILE A 47 8.52 -13.30 -0.46
C ILE A 47 9.70 -14.19 -0.86
N GLY A 48 10.47 -14.64 0.14
CA GLY A 48 11.63 -15.51 -0.05
C GLY A 48 12.87 -14.80 -0.60
N VAL A 49 12.84 -13.48 -0.76
CA VAL A 49 13.97 -12.68 -1.26
C VAL A 49 14.34 -11.56 -0.29
N ASP A 50 13.36 -10.77 0.15
CA ASP A 50 13.61 -9.64 1.03
C ASP A 50 13.75 -10.09 2.50
N GLU A 51 14.70 -9.54 3.23
CA GLU A 51 14.83 -9.76 4.70
C GLU A 51 14.04 -8.72 5.50
N LYS A 52 13.67 -7.60 4.86
CA LYS A 52 12.96 -6.48 5.47
C LYS A 52 12.08 -5.77 4.46
N TRP A 53 11.07 -5.05 4.95
CA TRP A 53 10.22 -4.18 4.13
C TRP A 53 11.03 -3.06 3.48
N ARG A 54 10.73 -2.76 2.22
CA ARG A 54 11.36 -1.70 1.43
C ARG A 54 10.35 -0.61 1.12
N TYR A 55 10.67 0.63 1.43
CA TYR A 55 9.82 1.78 1.11
C TYR A 55 9.74 2.00 -0.40
N VAL A 56 8.51 2.16 -0.92
CA VAL A 56 8.24 2.36 -2.37
C VAL A 56 7.52 3.67 -2.69
N GLY A 57 7.07 4.41 -1.68
CA GLY A 57 6.52 5.76 -1.87
C GLY A 57 5.36 6.08 -0.95
N LYS A 58 4.81 7.27 -1.15
CA LYS A 58 3.58 7.72 -0.47
C LYS A 58 2.40 7.53 -1.41
N ALA A 59 1.25 7.17 -0.84
CA ALA A 59 -0.01 7.20 -1.55
C ALA A 59 -0.30 8.64 -2.00
N PRO A 60 -0.80 8.86 -3.22
CA PRO A 60 -1.19 10.19 -3.68
C PRO A 60 -2.32 10.81 -2.84
N LYS A 61 -3.14 9.96 -2.21
CA LYS A 61 -4.27 10.31 -1.34
C LYS A 61 -4.45 9.25 -0.25
N PRO A 62 -5.13 9.58 0.87
CA PRO A 62 -5.48 8.61 1.90
C PRO A 62 -6.26 7.42 1.33
N LEU A 63 -5.94 6.22 1.80
CA LEU A 63 -6.53 4.97 1.34
C LEU A 63 -7.73 4.58 2.19
N HIS A 64 -8.72 3.92 1.57
CA HIS A 64 -9.65 3.10 2.33
C HIS A 64 -8.90 1.93 2.98
N GLU A 65 -9.33 1.48 4.16
CA GLU A 65 -8.63 0.45 4.94
C GLU A 65 -8.53 -0.93 4.24
N SER A 66 -9.23 -1.10 3.11
CA SER A 66 -9.21 -2.34 2.33
C SER A 66 -8.85 -2.08 0.86
N PHE A 67 -7.65 -2.50 0.45
CA PHE A 67 -7.25 -2.62 -0.96
C PHE A 67 -6.71 -4.02 -1.32
N SER A 68 -6.83 -4.97 -0.38
CA SER A 68 -6.23 -6.31 -0.45
C SER A 68 -6.73 -7.18 -1.61
N ASN A 69 -7.94 -6.94 -2.10
CA ASN A 69 -8.64 -7.83 -3.03
C ASN A 69 -8.64 -7.33 -4.49
N SER A 70 -7.91 -6.26 -4.77
CA SER A 70 -7.96 -5.56 -6.06
C SER A 70 -6.70 -5.80 -6.90
N ASN A 71 -6.24 -7.06 -6.97
CA ASN A 71 -5.09 -7.44 -7.78
C ASN A 71 -5.52 -7.92 -9.17
N VAL A 72 -5.01 -7.28 -10.23
CA VAL A 72 -5.20 -7.72 -11.61
C VAL A 72 -3.86 -7.68 -12.33
N ASN A 73 -3.40 -8.83 -12.86
CA ASN A 73 -2.14 -8.96 -13.61
C ASN A 73 -0.90 -8.41 -12.86
N GLY A 74 -0.86 -8.59 -11.54
CA GLY A 74 0.22 -8.08 -10.70
C GLY A 74 0.17 -6.57 -10.45
N VAL A 75 -0.96 -5.94 -10.76
CA VAL A 75 -1.23 -4.55 -10.42
C VAL A 75 -2.26 -4.52 -9.30
N VAL A 76 -1.92 -3.84 -8.21
CA VAL A 76 -2.83 -3.61 -7.08
C VAL A 76 -3.55 -2.29 -7.32
N HIS A 77 -4.87 -2.29 -7.24
CA HIS A 77 -5.71 -1.12 -7.49
C HIS A 77 -6.46 -0.65 -6.24
N TRP A 78 -6.69 0.65 -6.11
CA TRP A 78 -7.53 1.21 -5.06
C TRP A 78 -8.16 2.54 -5.49
N MET A 79 -9.15 2.98 -4.72
CA MET A 79 -9.77 4.30 -4.86
C MET A 79 -9.50 5.14 -3.61
N ASN A 80 -9.59 6.47 -3.76
CA ASN A 80 -9.47 7.39 -2.64
C ASN A 80 -10.73 7.31 -1.75
N MET A 81 -10.56 7.57 -0.45
CA MET A 81 -11.64 7.59 0.54
C MET A 81 -12.68 8.70 0.26
N ASP A 82 -12.24 9.88 -0.16
CA ASP A 82 -13.12 11.06 -0.28
C ASP A 82 -13.86 11.14 -1.62
N LYS A 83 -13.23 10.63 -2.69
CA LYS A 83 -13.71 10.73 -4.06
C LYS A 83 -13.43 9.44 -4.82
N ASN A 84 -14.49 8.76 -5.25
CA ASN A 84 -14.42 7.54 -6.06
C ASN A 84 -14.33 7.85 -7.57
N ASP A 85 -13.67 8.96 -7.95
CA ASP A 85 -13.55 9.42 -9.34
C ASP A 85 -12.24 8.98 -10.01
N ARG A 86 -11.29 8.43 -9.24
CA ARG A 86 -9.98 7.98 -9.72
C ARG A 86 -9.61 6.61 -9.15
N ILE A 87 -9.01 5.79 -10.01
CA ILE A 87 -8.42 4.51 -9.64
C ILE A 87 -6.91 4.67 -9.66
N TYR A 88 -6.30 4.47 -8.50
CA TYR A 88 -4.87 4.47 -8.34
C TYR A 88 -4.35 3.04 -8.44
N SER A 89 -3.05 2.90 -8.71
CA SER A 89 -2.46 1.57 -8.82
C SER A 89 -1.00 1.51 -8.41
N PHE A 90 -0.58 0.31 -8.01
CA PHE A 90 0.80 -0.08 -7.78
C PHE A 90 1.14 -1.27 -8.67
N ASN A 91 2.15 -1.15 -9.51
CA ASN A 91 2.61 -2.23 -10.37
C ASN A 91 3.70 -3.03 -9.63
N SER A 92 3.45 -4.30 -9.31
CA SER A 92 4.37 -5.11 -8.51
C SER A 92 5.70 -5.41 -9.21
N TRP A 93 5.72 -5.42 -10.55
CA TRP A 93 6.94 -5.66 -11.30
C TRP A 93 7.86 -4.43 -11.25
N THR A 94 7.35 -3.27 -11.62
CA THR A 94 8.12 -2.02 -11.67
C THR A 94 8.24 -1.31 -10.32
N GLU A 95 7.43 -1.72 -9.34
CA GLU A 95 7.29 -1.12 -8.01
C GLU A 95 6.94 0.38 -8.05
N LYS A 96 6.21 0.82 -9.09
CA LYS A 96 5.80 2.21 -9.28
C LYS A 96 4.31 2.41 -9.01
N MET A 97 4.01 3.54 -8.39
CA MET A 97 2.65 4.06 -8.24
C MET A 97 2.19 4.76 -9.52
N LYS A 98 0.90 4.65 -9.86
CA LYS A 98 0.24 5.42 -10.93
C LYS A 98 -1.08 6.00 -10.44
N THR A 99 -1.42 7.13 -11.05
CA THR A 99 -2.66 7.91 -10.83
C THR A 99 -3.58 7.81 -12.04
#